data_AF-A0A2K9C6Q3-F1
#
_entry.id   AF-A0A2K9C6Q3-F1
#
_cell.length_a   1.000
_cell.length_b   1.000
_cell.length_c   1.000
_cell.angle_alpha   90.00
_cell.angle_beta   90.00
_cell.angle_gamma   90.00
#
_symmetry.space_group_name_H-M   'P 1'
#
loop_
_entity.id
_entity.type
_entity.pdbx_description
1 polymer ?
#
loop_
_entity_poly.entity_id
_entity_poly.type
_entity_poly.pdbx_seq_one_letter_code
_entity_poly.pdbx_strand_id
1 'polypeptide(L)'
;MAEVLALVELVELRGYVEGLREAQAYLSPPEGASVTEIFEPRFLKYSVNIHEYYNRVYQANVTRLGGLSPNEAKQIVRFYQLADSVRLDVTAGGSLFEGTTDPDSFCEAADLLEAALKIGRELTGEANKKK
;
A
#
# COMPACT_ATOMS: atom_id res chain seq x y z
N MET A 1 13.91 -12.42 3.78
CA MET A 1 14.18 -10.96 3.83
C MET A 1 14.38 -10.33 2.46
N ALA A 2 15.04 -10.99 1.50
CA ALA A 2 15.24 -10.43 0.15
C ALA A 2 13.94 -10.04 -0.58
N GLU A 3 12.87 -10.83 -0.51
CA GLU A 3 11.59 -10.48 -1.17
C GLU A 3 10.92 -9.25 -0.53
N VAL A 4 10.88 -9.17 0.82
CA VAL A 4 10.37 -7.99 1.54
C VAL A 4 11.15 -6.74 1.13
N LEU A 5 12.48 -6.81 1.05
CA LEU A 5 13.32 -5.70 0.61
C LEU A 5 12.99 -5.28 -0.83
N ALA A 6 12.93 -6.23 -1.76
CA ALA A 6 12.63 -5.96 -3.17
C ALA A 6 11.25 -5.31 -3.35
N LEU A 7 10.26 -5.72 -2.55
CA LEU A 7 8.93 -5.09 -2.56
C LEU A 7 8.96 -3.67 -2.01
N VAL A 8 9.68 -3.42 -0.91
CA VAL A 8 9.86 -2.05 -0.38
C VAL A 8 10.52 -1.15 -1.42
N GLU A 9 11.63 -1.59 -2.01
CA GLU A 9 12.36 -0.83 -3.04
C GLU A 9 11.49 -0.55 -4.27
N LEU A 10 10.71 -1.54 -4.73
CA LEU A 10 9.83 -1.38 -5.88
C LEU A 10 8.72 -0.37 -5.61
N VAL A 11 8.07 -0.44 -4.45
CA VAL A 11 7.00 0.47 -4.06
C VAL A 11 7.52 1.91 -3.93
N GLU A 12 8.69 2.09 -3.30
CA GLU A 12 9.35 3.41 -3.18
C GLU A 12 9.73 3.96 -4.57
N LEU A 13 10.36 3.14 -5.42
CA LEU A 13 10.81 3.56 -6.77
C LEU A 13 9.63 3.98 -7.66
N ARG A 14 8.47 3.36 -7.48
CA ARG A 14 7.26 3.64 -8.25
C ARG A 14 6.43 4.79 -7.69
N GLY A 15 6.70 5.24 -6.47
CA GLY A 15 5.98 6.34 -5.83
C GLY A 15 4.50 6.03 -5.56
N TYR A 16 4.18 4.79 -5.16
CA TYR A 16 2.77 4.40 -4.99
C TYR A 16 2.09 5.07 -3.80
N VAL A 17 2.82 5.33 -2.71
CA VAL A 17 2.26 6.08 -1.57
C VAL A 17 1.92 7.50 -2.00
N GLU A 18 2.85 8.17 -2.68
CA GLU A 18 2.68 9.52 -3.21
C GLU A 18 1.50 9.58 -4.17
N GLY A 19 1.38 8.62 -5.10
CA GLY A 19 0.25 8.56 -6.03
C GLY A 19 -1.11 8.38 -5.33
N LEU A 20 -1.17 7.62 -4.23
CA LEU A 20 -2.39 7.49 -3.43
C LEU A 20 -2.74 8.79 -2.69
N ARG A 21 -1.73 9.50 -2.15
CA ARG A 21 -1.92 10.81 -1.50
C ARG A 21 -2.34 11.90 -2.49
N GLU A 22 -1.80 11.90 -3.70
CA GLU A 22 -2.22 12.80 -4.78
C GLU A 22 -3.68 12.53 -5.19
N ALA A 23 -4.07 11.27 -5.29
CA ALA A 23 -5.44 10.86 -5.57
C ALA A 23 -6.42 11.30 -4.46
N GLN A 24 -6.03 11.13 -3.19
CA GLN A 24 -6.77 11.67 -2.04
C GLN A 24 -6.94 13.19 -2.17
N ALA A 25 -5.85 13.93 -2.40
CA ALA A 25 -5.87 15.39 -2.51
C ALA A 25 -6.71 15.88 -3.70
N TYR A 26 -6.76 15.12 -4.79
CA TYR A 26 -7.60 15.43 -5.93
C TYR A 26 -9.10 15.35 -5.62
N LEU A 27 -9.51 14.37 -4.80
CA LEU A 27 -10.91 14.20 -4.39
C LEU A 27 -11.31 15.10 -3.21
N SER A 28 -10.35 15.49 -2.37
CA SER A 28 -10.59 16.44 -1.29
C SER A 28 -10.97 17.83 -1.83
N PRO A 29 -12.00 18.48 -1.26
CA PRO A 29 -12.33 19.84 -1.65
C PRO A 29 -11.17 20.79 -1.32
N PRO A 30 -10.78 21.69 -2.23
CA PRO A 30 -9.76 22.69 -1.95
C PRO A 30 -10.17 23.57 -0.77
N GLU A 31 -9.20 24.00 0.05
CA GLU A 31 -9.45 25.04 1.04
C GLU A 31 -9.97 26.32 0.35
N GLY A 32 -11.16 26.76 0.74
CA GLY A 32 -11.81 27.95 0.18
C GLY A 32 -12.63 27.72 -1.10
N ALA A 33 -12.88 26.47 -1.49
CA ALA A 33 -13.74 26.16 -2.63
C ALA A 33 -15.16 26.73 -2.48
N SER A 34 -15.67 27.30 -3.57
CA SER A 34 -17.04 27.82 -3.62
C SER A 34 -18.05 26.67 -3.57
N VAL A 35 -19.25 26.93 -3.03
CA VAL A 35 -20.34 25.93 -2.94
C VAL A 35 -20.59 25.24 -4.30
N THR A 36 -20.45 25.98 -5.39
CA THR A 36 -20.60 25.49 -6.77
C THR A 36 -19.54 24.47 -7.21
N GLU A 37 -18.30 24.54 -6.72
CA GLU A 37 -17.22 23.57 -7.03
C GLU A 37 -17.34 22.28 -6.20
N ILE A 38 -18.09 22.32 -5.10
CA ILE A 38 -18.39 21.15 -4.25
C ILE A 38 -19.42 20.23 -4.92
N PHE A 39 -20.23 20.74 -5.85
CA PHE A 39 -21.35 20.01 -6.46
C PHE A 39 -20.99 19.17 -7.70
N GLU A 40 -19.76 19.26 -8.24
CA GLU A 40 -19.31 18.30 -9.25
C GLU A 40 -18.64 17.10 -8.56
N PRO A 41 -19.29 15.92 -8.50
CA PRO A 41 -18.69 14.75 -7.87
C PRO A 41 -17.46 14.33 -8.65
N ARG A 42 -16.29 14.52 -8.06
CA ARG A 42 -15.04 14.00 -8.59
C ARG A 42 -15.02 12.50 -8.38
N PHE A 43 -14.76 11.76 -9.46
CA PHE A 43 -14.66 10.31 -9.46
C PHE A 43 -13.28 9.94 -9.98
N LEU A 44 -12.57 9.08 -9.26
CA LEU A 44 -11.20 8.70 -9.61
C LEU A 44 -11.02 7.19 -9.52
N LYS A 45 -10.34 6.63 -10.52
CA LYS A 45 -9.85 5.25 -10.53
C LYS A 45 -8.35 5.25 -10.32
N TYR A 46 -7.85 4.25 -9.60
CA TYR A 46 -6.44 4.03 -9.38
C TYR A 46 -6.13 2.54 -9.46
N SER A 47 -5.40 2.16 -10.50
CA SER A 47 -5.06 0.77 -10.78
C SER A 47 -3.56 0.58 -10.85
N VAL A 48 -3.05 -0.46 -10.20
CA VAL A 48 -1.65 -0.88 -10.29
C VAL A 48 -1.58 -2.27 -10.89
N ASN A 49 -0.71 -2.45 -11.89
CA ASN A 49 -0.48 -3.77 -12.46
C ASN A 49 0.45 -4.59 -11.55
N ILE A 50 -0.13 -5.41 -10.67
CA ILE A 50 0.59 -6.27 -9.73
C ILE A 50 0.41 -7.73 -10.15
N HIS A 51 1.52 -8.42 -10.46
CA HIS A 51 1.50 -9.84 -10.82
C HIS A 51 0.92 -10.70 -9.68
N GLU A 52 0.15 -11.74 -10.00
CA GLU A 52 -0.47 -12.64 -8.99
C GLU A 52 0.54 -13.29 -8.04
N TYR A 53 1.74 -13.60 -8.53
CA TYR A 53 2.85 -14.17 -7.76
C TYR A 53 3.88 -13.15 -7.25
N TYR A 54 3.48 -11.92 -6.94
CA TYR A 54 4.41 -10.89 -6.45
C TYR A 54 5.13 -11.28 -5.13
N ASN A 55 4.52 -12.17 -4.33
CA ASN A 55 5.03 -12.67 -3.05
C ASN A 55 5.34 -14.19 -3.07
N ARG A 56 5.80 -14.71 -4.21
CA ARG A 56 6.02 -16.15 -4.43
C ARG A 56 6.97 -16.80 -3.42
N VAL A 57 8.00 -16.07 -2.95
CA VAL A 57 8.95 -16.61 -1.97
C VAL A 57 8.27 -16.77 -0.61
N TYR A 58 7.46 -15.80 -0.19
CA TYR A 58 6.65 -15.89 1.01
C TYR A 58 5.65 -17.04 0.95
N GLN A 59 4.86 -17.13 -0.13
CA GLN A 59 3.89 -18.21 -0.31
C GLN A 59 4.54 -19.59 -0.20
N ALA A 60 5.73 -19.78 -0.80
CA ALA A 60 6.47 -21.04 -0.74
C ALA A 60 7.03 -21.39 0.65
N ASN A 61 7.14 -20.41 1.57
CA ASN A 61 7.78 -20.59 2.88
C ASN A 61 6.88 -20.28 4.07
N VAL A 62 5.59 -19.98 3.86
CA VAL A 62 4.64 -19.63 4.94
C VAL A 62 4.55 -20.72 6.01
N THR A 63 4.66 -22.00 5.62
CA THR A 63 4.64 -23.15 6.55
C THR A 63 5.91 -23.28 7.40
N ARG A 64 6.96 -22.53 7.07
CA ARG A 64 8.27 -22.53 7.75
C ARG A 64 8.47 -21.33 8.67
N LEU A 65 7.46 -20.46 8.81
CA LEU A 65 7.55 -19.28 9.69
C LEU A 65 7.84 -19.61 11.15
N GLY A 66 7.51 -20.83 11.60
CA GLY A 66 7.85 -21.31 12.95
C GLY A 66 9.35 -21.45 13.23
N GLY A 67 10.21 -21.37 12.20
CA GLY A 67 11.67 -21.33 12.35
C GLY A 67 12.24 -19.94 12.65
N LEU A 68 11.40 -18.89 12.66
CA LEU A 68 11.80 -17.51 12.99
C LEU A 68 11.48 -17.18 14.44
N SER A 69 12.04 -16.07 14.96
CA SER A 69 11.59 -15.56 16.24
C SER A 69 10.10 -15.15 16.16
N PRO A 70 9.34 -15.22 17.27
CA PRO A 70 7.93 -14.84 17.28
C PRO A 70 7.68 -13.42 16.75
N ASN A 71 8.59 -12.49 17.05
CA ASN A 71 8.48 -11.11 16.58
C ASN A 71 8.71 -11.01 15.06
N GLU A 72 9.74 -11.67 14.51
CA GLU A 72 10.00 -11.67 13.06
C GLU A 72 8.85 -12.32 12.29
N ALA A 73 8.37 -13.48 12.75
CA ALA A 73 7.24 -14.17 12.13
C ALA A 73 5.99 -13.27 12.09
N LYS A 74 5.67 -12.62 13.22
CA LYS A 74 4.56 -11.65 13.32
C LYS A 74 4.73 -10.50 12.33
N GLN A 75 5.91 -9.89 12.25
CA GLN A 75 6.14 -8.75 11.37
C GLN A 75 6.06 -9.13 9.89
N ILE A 76 6.60 -10.29 9.50
CA ILE A 76 6.48 -10.79 8.12
C ILE A 76 5.01 -10.98 7.74
N VAL A 77 4.22 -11.64 8.60
CA VAL A 77 2.80 -11.85 8.34
C VAL A 77 2.06 -10.52 8.19
N ARG A 78 2.32 -9.57 9.10
CA ARG A 78 1.70 -8.23 9.03
C ARG A 78 2.10 -7.48 7.76
N PHE A 79 3.36 -7.53 7.36
CA PHE A 79 3.84 -6.92 6.12
C PHE A 79 3.02 -7.39 4.91
N TYR A 80 2.90 -8.71 4.72
CA TYR A 80 2.17 -9.25 3.57
C TYR A 80 0.67 -9.02 3.68
N GLN A 81 0.06 -9.11 4.87
CA GLN A 81 -1.37 -8.83 5.04
C GLN A 81 -1.74 -7.38 4.68
N LEU A 82 -0.90 -6.41 5.08
CA LEU A 82 -1.12 -5.01 4.73
C LEU A 82 -0.91 -4.78 3.21
N ALA A 83 0.15 -5.36 2.63
CA ALA A 83 0.40 -5.26 1.20
C ALA A 83 -0.70 -5.93 0.35
N ASP A 84 -1.22 -7.08 0.79
CA ASP A 84 -2.33 -7.78 0.14
C ASP A 84 -3.62 -6.97 0.22
N SER A 85 -3.90 -6.30 1.34
CA SER A 85 -5.06 -5.41 1.46
C SER A 85 -5.02 -4.31 0.40
N VAL A 86 -3.91 -3.59 0.30
CA VAL A 86 -3.74 -2.52 -0.70
C VAL A 86 -3.80 -3.07 -2.12
N ARG A 87 -3.20 -4.25 -2.36
CA ARG A 87 -3.28 -4.93 -3.66
C ARG A 87 -4.73 -5.20 -4.05
N LEU A 88 -5.57 -5.66 -3.12
CA LEU A 88 -6.99 -5.93 -3.39
C LEU A 88 -7.74 -4.66 -3.80
N ASP A 89 -7.41 -3.51 -3.19
CA ASP A 89 -8.06 -2.23 -3.53
C ASP A 89 -7.69 -1.73 -4.94
N VAL A 90 -6.44 -1.92 -5.36
CA VAL A 90 -5.89 -1.35 -6.62
C VAL A 90 -5.86 -2.31 -7.80
N THR A 91 -6.37 -3.53 -7.65
CA THR A 91 -6.47 -4.53 -8.72
C THR A 91 -7.94 -4.84 -9.06
N ALA A 92 -8.18 -5.59 -10.14
CA ALA A 92 -9.52 -5.83 -10.67
C ALA A 92 -10.52 -6.31 -9.60
N GLY A 93 -11.68 -5.63 -9.51
CA GLY A 93 -12.69 -5.87 -8.47
C GLY A 93 -12.46 -5.12 -7.15
N GLY A 94 -11.35 -4.39 -7.02
CA GLY A 94 -11.03 -3.52 -5.88
C GLY A 94 -11.74 -2.18 -5.91
N SER A 95 -11.91 -1.57 -4.74
CA SER A 95 -12.60 -0.27 -4.57
C SER A 95 -11.93 0.86 -5.38
N LEU A 96 -10.60 0.97 -5.31
CA LEU A 96 -9.85 2.01 -6.02
C LEU A 96 -9.70 1.69 -7.51
N PHE A 97 -9.61 0.41 -7.87
CA PHE A 97 -9.59 -0.01 -9.28
C PHE A 97 -10.91 0.31 -9.99
N GLU A 98 -12.04 -0.04 -9.38
CA GLU A 98 -13.36 0.25 -9.93
C GLU A 98 -13.67 1.75 -9.89
N GLY A 99 -13.10 2.44 -8.91
CA GLY A 99 -13.12 3.87 -8.72
C GLY A 99 -14.08 4.31 -7.63
N THR A 100 -13.78 5.44 -7.02
CA THR A 100 -14.54 5.99 -5.90
C THR A 100 -14.58 7.52 -5.97
N THR A 101 -15.58 8.10 -5.30
CA THR A 101 -15.66 9.54 -5.02
C THR A 101 -15.18 9.87 -3.61
N ASP A 102 -14.86 8.85 -2.81
CA ASP A 102 -14.47 8.98 -1.42
C ASP A 102 -12.94 9.16 -1.29
N PRO A 103 -12.44 10.32 -0.82
CA PRO A 103 -11.02 10.53 -0.57
C PRO A 103 -10.48 9.64 0.55
N ASP A 104 -11.31 9.21 1.51
CA ASP A 104 -10.85 8.42 2.65
C ASP A 104 -10.38 7.03 2.19
N SER A 105 -11.04 6.43 1.20
CA SER A 105 -10.60 5.19 0.54
C SER A 105 -9.14 5.25 0.05
N PHE A 106 -8.68 6.40 -0.46
CA PHE A 106 -7.29 6.61 -0.88
C PHE A 106 -6.35 6.82 0.31
N CYS A 107 -6.83 7.56 1.32
CA CYS A 107 -6.10 7.79 2.57
C CYS A 107 -5.79 6.47 3.29
N GLU A 108 -6.79 5.60 3.44
CA GLU A 108 -6.66 4.30 4.09
C GLU A 108 -5.68 3.39 3.34
N ALA A 109 -5.78 3.31 2.01
CA ALA A 109 -4.84 2.54 1.20
C ALA A 109 -3.40 3.05 1.35
N ALA A 110 -3.20 4.38 1.40
CA ALA A 110 -1.88 4.98 1.62
C ALA A 110 -1.33 4.65 3.02
N ASP A 111 -2.15 4.78 4.06
CA ASP A 111 -1.78 4.48 5.45
C ASP A 111 -1.40 3.00 5.62
N LEU A 112 -2.18 2.08 5.02
CA LEU A 112 -1.89 0.65 5.02
C LEU A 112 -0.56 0.34 4.30
N LEU A 113 -0.33 0.98 3.15
CA LEU A 113 0.91 0.80 2.39
C LEU A 113 2.11 1.36 3.16
N GLU A 114 2.01 2.55 3.75
CA GLU A 114 3.06 3.12 4.60
C GLU A 114 3.37 2.23 5.81
N ALA A 115 2.34 1.68 6.47
CA ALA A 115 2.52 0.75 7.57
C ALA A 115 3.25 -0.52 7.12
N ALA A 116 2.93 -1.07 5.94
CA ALA A 116 3.66 -2.19 5.35
C ALA A 116 5.13 -1.80 5.10
N LEU A 117 5.39 -0.67 4.45
CA LEU A 117 6.75 -0.21 4.17
C LEU A 117 7.57 -0.01 5.43
N LYS A 118 6.99 0.54 6.49
CA LYS A 118 7.65 0.70 7.79
C LYS A 118 8.11 -0.65 8.35
N ILE A 119 7.21 -1.63 8.38
CA ILE A 119 7.53 -2.99 8.82
C ILE A 119 8.62 -3.61 7.94
N GLY A 120 8.52 -3.42 6.62
CA GLY A 120 9.51 -3.91 5.67
C GLY A 120 10.91 -3.36 5.93
N ARG A 121 11.03 -2.05 6.18
CA ARG A 121 12.31 -1.40 6.52
C ARG A 121 12.88 -1.86 7.86
N GLU A 122 12.02 -2.10 8.85
CA GLU A 122 12.43 -2.64 10.15
C GLU A 122 12.98 -4.07 10.00
N LEU A 123 12.32 -4.91 9.20
CA LEU A 123 12.73 -6.29 8.92
C LEU A 123 14.05 -6.40 8.13
N THR A 124 14.33 -5.43 7.26
CA THR A 124 15.52 -5.46 6.37
C THR A 124 16.71 -4.65 6.92
N GLY A 125 16.53 -3.95 8.04
CA GLY A 125 17.55 -3.07 8.61
C GLY A 125 17.76 -1.75 7.84
N GLU A 126 16.92 -1.46 6.84
CA GLU A 126 16.93 -0.20 6.08
C GLU A 126 16.53 1.01 6.95
N ALA A 127 15.76 0.79 8.02
CA ALA A 127 15.36 1.85 8.96
C ALA A 127 16.55 2.55 9.65
N ASN A 128 17.71 1.88 9.75
CA ASN A 128 18.91 2.41 10.40
C ASN A 128 19.88 3.10 9.42
N LYS A 129 19.64 3.08 8.11
CA LYS A 129 20.51 3.70 7.10
C LYS A 129 20.08 5.11 6.68
N LYS A 130 18.82 5.50 6.93
CA LYS A 130 18.27 6.84 6.60
C LYS A 130 18.37 7.84 7.78
N LYS A 131 19.25 7.62 8.76
CA LYS A 131 19.55 8.56 9.87
C LYS A 131 20.93 9.20 9.70
#